data_AF-A0A180FGN1-F1
#
_entry.id   AF-A0A180FGN1-F1
#
_cell.length_a   1.000
_cell.length_b   1.000
_cell.length_c   1.000
_cell.angle_alpha   90.00
_cell.angle_beta   90.00
_cell.angle_gamma   90.00
#
_symmetry.space_group_name_H-M   'P 1'
#
loop_
_entity.id
_entity.type
_entity.pdbx_description
1 polymer ?
#
loop_
_entity_poly.entity_id
_entity_poly.type
_entity_poly.pdbx_seq_one_letter_code
_entity_poly.pdbx_strand_id
1 'polypeptide(L)' 'MTAKANFGNYSVTERMKASFADFEDKFGGKIFIVFSLDGEIANKGVIEEIKHEIERLS' A
#
# COMPACT_ATOMS: atom_id res chain seq x y z
N MET A 1 -7.38 -14.85 -21.42
CA MET A 1 -7.87 -13.67 -20.70
C MET A 1 -6.67 -12.83 -20.29
N THR A 2 -6.43 -11.73 -20.98
CA THR A 2 -5.40 -10.76 -20.59
C THR A 2 -6.04 -9.85 -19.55
N ALA A 3 -5.62 -9.96 -18.29
CA ALA A 3 -6.13 -9.16 -17.19
C ALA A 3 -5.66 -7.71 -17.35
N LYS A 4 -6.33 -6.96 -18.23
CA LYS A 4 -6.42 -5.50 -18.08
C LYS A 4 -7.21 -5.29 -16.80
N ALA A 5 -6.49 -5.14 -15.68
CA ALA A 5 -7.07 -4.72 -14.42
C ALA A 5 -7.77 -3.38 -14.66
N ASN A 6 -9.08 -3.44 -14.85
CA ASN A 6 -9.94 -2.28 -14.81
C ASN A 6 -9.93 -1.78 -13.36
N PHE A 7 -8.96 -0.94 -13.01
CA PHE A 7 -8.98 -0.08 -11.82
C PHE A 7 -10.04 1.06 -11.99
N GLY A 8 -11.19 0.73 -12.58
CA GLY A 8 -12.10 1.69 -13.20
C GLY A 8 -13.23 2.20 -12.32
N ASN A 9 -13.27 1.88 -11.02
CA ASN A 9 -14.15 2.54 -10.01
C ASN A 9 -14.17 1.85 -8.63
N TYR A 10 -13.33 0.84 -8.41
CA TYR A 10 -13.32 0.10 -7.15
C TYR A 10 -11.97 0.30 -6.48
N SER A 11 -11.93 1.20 -5.50
CA SER A 11 -10.73 1.43 -4.70
C SER A 11 -10.45 0.17 -3.89
N VAL A 12 -9.50 -0.66 -4.35
CA VAL A 12 -8.98 -1.81 -3.57
C VAL A 12 -8.64 -1.38 -2.15
N THR A 13 -8.16 -0.14 -2.00
CA THR A 13 -7.91 0.55 -0.74
C THR A 13 -9.16 0.62 0.14
N GLU A 14 -10.35 0.90 -0.39
CA GLU A 14 -11.57 1.07 0.43
C GLU A 14 -12.06 -0.21 1.10
N ARG A 15 -11.99 -1.37 0.41
CA ARG A 15 -12.31 -2.66 1.05
C ARG A 15 -11.28 -3.06 2.09
N MET A 16 -10.02 -2.66 1.89
CA MET A 16 -8.92 -3.02 2.78
C MET A 16 -8.76 -2.08 3.97
N LYS A 17 -9.38 -0.88 3.95
CA LYS A 17 -9.30 0.13 5.02
C LYS A 17 -9.60 -0.44 6.41
N ALA A 18 -10.64 -1.27 6.55
CA ALA A 18 -10.98 -1.88 7.84
C ALA A 18 -9.88 -2.82 8.34
N SER A 19 -9.39 -3.72 7.47
CA SER A 19 -8.28 -4.62 7.80
C SER A 19 -6.97 -3.89 8.05
N PHE A 20 -6.79 -2.71 7.46
CA PHE A 20 -5.62 -1.89 7.68
C PHE A 20 -5.62 -1.29 9.08
N ALA A 21 -6.72 -0.69 9.50
CA ALA A 21 -6.85 -0.16 10.86
C ALA A 21 -6.62 -1.24 11.92
N ASP A 22 -7.19 -2.44 11.73
CA ASP A 22 -7.02 -3.56 12.66
C ASP A 22 -5.56 -4.04 12.75
N PHE A 23 -4.84 -4.05 11.62
CA PHE A 23 -3.43 -4.43 11.60
C PHE A 23 -2.54 -3.35 12.22
N GLU A 24 -2.79 -2.08 11.90
CA GLU A 24 -2.04 -0.96 12.49
C GLU A 24 -2.20 -0.93 14.01
N ASP A 25 -3.41 -1.14 14.54
CA ASP A 25 -3.67 -1.23 15.99
C ASP A 25 -2.97 -2.43 16.63
N LYS A 26 -2.99 -3.59 15.95
CA LYS A 26 -2.42 -4.83 16.48
C LYS A 26 -0.89 -4.87 16.48
N PHE A 27 -0.26 -4.26 15.48
CA PHE A 27 1.19 -4.40 15.24
C PHE A 27 1.98 -3.10 15.38
N GLY A 28 1.30 -1.94 15.50
CA GLY A 28 1.91 -0.64 15.80
C GLY A 28 2.69 0.02 14.65
N GLY A 29 2.67 -0.57 13.46
CA GLY A 29 3.31 -0.06 12.25
C GLY A 29 2.30 0.20 11.13
N LYS A 30 2.66 1.03 10.15
CA LYS A 30 1.80 1.39 9.01
C LYS A 30 1.82 0.37 7.87
N ILE A 31 0.75 0.37 7.08
CA ILE A 31 0.65 -0.42 5.84
C ILE A 31 0.96 0.42 4.62
N PHE A 32 1.79 -0.14 3.74
CA PHE A 32 2.19 0.48 2.48
C PHE A 32 1.73 -0.37 1.29
N ILE A 33 1.07 0.27 0.33
CA ILE A 33 0.69 -0.38 -0.94
C ILE A 33 1.72 0.00 -2.00
N VAL A 34 2.38 -1.00 -2.57
CA VAL A 34 3.36 -0.81 -3.65
C VAL A 34 2.74 -1.24 -4.98
N PHE A 35 2.64 -0.32 -5.93
CA PHE A 35 2.20 -0.60 -7.28
C PHE A 35 3.40 -0.91 -8.16
N SER A 36 3.34 -2.01 -8.90
CA SER A 36 4.31 -2.31 -9.95
C SER A 36 3.69 -2.14 -11.33
N LEU A 37 4.41 -1.46 -12.23
CA LEU A 37 4.12 -1.37 -13.64
C LEU A 37 5.38 -1.79 -14.41
N ASP A 38 5.25 -2.79 -15.27
CA ASP A 38 6.34 -3.32 -16.10
C ASP A 38 7.62 -3.67 -15.32
N GLY A 39 7.46 -4.15 -14.09
CA GLY A 39 8.57 -4.54 -13.21
C GLY A 39 9.19 -3.38 -12.42
N GLU A 40 8.74 -2.14 -12.65
CA GLU A 40 9.16 -0.97 -11.88
C GLU A 40 8.12 -0.57 -10.82
N ILE A 41 8.58 0.05 -9.74
CA ILE A 41 7.69 0.68 -8.75
C ILE A 41 7.08 1.93 -9.39
N ALA A 42 5.75 1.96 -9.50
CA ALA A 42 4.99 3.05 -10.08
C ALA A 42 4.81 4.22 -9.11
N ASN A 43 4.50 3.94 -7.84
CA ASN A 43 4.33 4.95 -6.78
C ASN A 43 5.62 5.12 -5.97
N LYS A 44 6.68 5.60 -6.60
CA LYS A 44 8.04 5.70 -6.00
C LYS A 44 8.09 6.43 -4.65
N GLY A 45 7.15 7.35 -4.38
CA GLY A 45 7.03 8.03 -3.08
C GLY A 45 6.83 7.09 -1.88
N VAL A 46 6.28 5.89 -2.11
CA VAL A 46 6.09 4.88 -1.06
C VAL A 46 7.41 4.46 -0.39
N ILE A 47 8.53 4.58 -1.10
CA ILE A 47 9.86 4.23 -0.58
C ILE A 47 10.25 5.21 0.54
N GLU A 48 10.01 6.51 0.35
CA GLU A 48 10.30 7.53 1.37
C GLU A 48 9.34 7.41 2.55
N GLU A 49 8.08 7.09 2.30
CA GLU A 49 7.10 6.85 3.37
C GLU A 49 7.49 5.65 4.24
N ILE A 50 7.96 4.55 3.63
CA ILE A 50 8.50 3.37 4.34
C ILE A 50 9.73 3.77 5.16
N LYS A 51 10.64 4.55 4.58
CA LYS A 51 11.86 4.98 5.26
C LYS A 51 11.56 5.82 6.51
N HIS A 52 10.68 6.81 6.40
CA HIS A 52 10.26 7.62 7.54
C HIS A 52 9.58 6.78 8.64
N GLU A 53 8.82 5.75 8.25
CA GLU A 53 8.18 4.87 9.23
C GLU A 53 9.20 3.98 9.96
N ILE A 54 10.23 3.49 9.27
CA ILE A 54 11.35 2.79 9.91
C ILE A 54 12.05 3.72 10.92
N GLU A 55 12.29 4.99 10.56
CA GLU A 55 12.86 5.99 11.45
C GLU A 55 11.97 6.27 12.67
N ARG A 56 10.64 6.28 12.51
CA ARG A 56 9.68 6.44 13.61
C ARG A 56 9.68 5.26 14.59
N LEU A 57 9.91 4.06 14.09
CA LEU A 57 9.86 2.80 14.86
C LEU A 57 11.20 2.43 15.52
N SER A 58 12.29 3.12 15.16
CA SER A 58 13.64 2.93 15.72
C SER A 58 13.82 3.69 17.03
#